data_AF-A0A9E7ANY4-F1
#
_entry.id   AF-A0A9E7ANY4-F1
#
_cell.length_a   1.000
_cell.length_b   1.000
_cell.length_c   1.000
_cell.angle_alpha   90.00
_cell.angle_beta   90.00
_cell.angle_gamma   90.00
#
_symmetry.space_group_name_H-M   'P 1'
#
loop_
_entity.id
_entity.type
_entity.pdbx_description
1 polymer ?
#
loop_
_entity_poly.entity_id
_entity_poly.type
_entity_poly.pdbx_seq_one_letter_code
_entity_poly.pdbx_strand_id
1 'polypeptide(L)'
;RLILVVLLVSGALAGLAGITEVYGVHYRLKAGVIAGYGYSGIIVAILGQLHPLGVVVASVLFGALLNGATLMQIKTGVPSALIYAIQAILLLFFLAGWAACNFRLRRVGRA
;
A
#
# COMPACT_ATOMS: atom_id res chain seq x y z
N ARG A 1 -9.01 13.62 25.12
CA ARG A 1 -7.52 13.77 25.21
C ARG A 1 -6.80 12.76 24.32
N LEU A 2 -7.09 11.46 24.45
CA LEU A 2 -6.44 10.42 23.65
C LEU A 2 -6.62 10.60 22.13
N ILE A 3 -7.82 11.00 21.69
CA ILE A 3 -8.11 11.32 20.28
C ILE A 3 -7.21 12.45 19.73
N LEU A 4 -7.00 13.51 20.52
CA LEU A 4 -6.15 14.64 20.12
C LEU A 4 -4.69 14.21 19.97
N VAL A 5 -4.20 13.38 20.90
CA VAL A 5 -2.84 12.84 20.83
C VAL A 5 -2.67 11.95 19.60
N VAL A 6 -3.63 11.06 19.33
CA VAL A 6 -3.57 10.18 18.16
C VAL A 6 -3.61 10.98 16.86
N LEU A 7 -4.45 12.01 16.76
CA LEU A 7 -4.56 12.87 15.58
C LEU A 7 -3.26 13.66 15.35
N LEU A 8 -2.67 14.22 16.41
CA LEU A 8 -1.39 14.93 16.33
C LEU A 8 -0.27 13.99 15.87
N VAL A 9 -0.18 12.79 16.43
CA VAL A 9 0.87 11.82 16.08
C VAL A 9 0.69 11.29 14.66
N SER A 10 -0.52 10.91 14.26
CA SER A 10 -0.78 10.41 12.89
C SER A 10 -0.59 11.50 11.85
N GLY A 11 -1.01 12.74 12.15
CA GLY A 11 -0.79 13.91 11.30
C GLY A 11 0.69 14.24 11.15
N ALA A 12 1.47 14.17 12.23
CA ALA A 12 2.92 14.36 12.18
C ALA A 12 3.61 13.30 11.31
N LEU A 13 3.25 12.02 11.47
CA LEU A 13 3.79 10.92 10.65
C LEU A 13 3.42 11.07 9.16
N ALA A 14 2.17 11.41 8.85
CA ALA A 14 1.73 11.66 7.48
C ALA A 14 2.46 12.87 6.86
N GLY A 15 2.68 13.92 7.64
CA GLY A 15 3.46 15.09 7.24
C GLY A 15 4.92 14.75 6.91
N LEU A 16 5.57 13.96 7.78
CA LEU A 16 6.95 13.50 7.54
C LEU A 16 7.05 12.67 6.26
N ALA A 17 6.10 11.76 6.02
CA ALA A 17 6.05 10.97 4.78
C ALA A 17 5.91 11.85 3.53
N GLY A 18 5.08 12.90 3.59
CA GLY A 18 4.94 13.85 2.48
C GLY A 18 6.21 14.66 2.20
N ILE A 19 6.90 15.10 3.27
CA ILE A 19 8.17 15.83 3.15
C ILE A 19 9.24 14.96 2.49
N THR A 20 9.36 13.69 2.90
CA THR A 20 10.35 12.77 2.32
C THR A 20 10.15 12.53 0.83
N GLU A 21 8.90 12.46 0.36
CA GLU A 21 8.60 12.24 -1.05
C GLU A 21 8.94 13.49 -1.91
N VAL A 22 8.55 14.67 -1.42
CA VAL A 22 8.76 15.94 -2.14
C VAL A 22 10.24 16.32 -2.20
N TYR A 23 10.93 16.29 -1.05
CA TYR A 23 12.33 16.72 -0.97
C TYR A 23 13.31 15.63 -1.38
N GLY A 24 12.94 14.34 -1.25
CA GLY A 24 13.83 13.23 -1.57
C GLY A 24 13.80 12.80 -3.03
N VAL A 25 12.60 12.69 -3.63
CA VAL A 25 12.43 12.07 -4.96
C VAL A 25 12.19 13.10 -6.05
N HIS A 26 11.21 13.99 -5.85
CA HIS A 26 10.74 14.86 -6.93
C HIS A 26 11.51 16.19 -7.03
N TYR A 27 12.16 16.64 -5.96
CA TYR A 27 12.89 17.92 -5.82
C TYR A 27 12.11 19.18 -6.22
N ARG A 28 10.84 19.03 -6.58
CA ARG A 28 9.90 20.05 -7.06
C ARG A 28 8.49 19.62 -6.70
N LEU A 29 7.68 20.56 -6.23
CA LEU A 29 6.26 20.33 -5.98
C LEU A 29 5.53 20.19 -7.31
N LYS A 30 5.28 18.95 -7.76
CA LYS A 30 4.44 18.67 -8.91
C LYS A 30 3.01 18.38 -8.46
N ALA A 31 2.02 18.86 -9.22
CA ALA A 31 0.64 18.48 -8.99
C ALA A 31 0.50 16.96 -9.08
N GLY A 32 -0.05 16.34 -8.04
CA GLY A 32 -0.31 14.90 -8.00
C GLY A 32 0.81 14.01 -7.46
N VAL A 33 1.89 14.56 -6.87
CA VAL A 33 2.96 13.75 -6.26
C VAL A 33 2.43 12.74 -5.24
N ILE A 34 1.41 13.11 -4.47
CA ILE A 34 0.85 12.27 -3.39
C ILE A 34 -0.44 11.58 -3.85
N ALA A 35 -0.91 11.83 -5.07
CA ALA A 35 -2.16 11.28 -5.57
C ALA A 35 -2.03 9.76 -5.73
N GLY A 36 -2.92 9.00 -5.08
CA GLY A 36 -2.95 7.54 -5.15
C GLY A 36 -2.19 6.81 -4.03
N TYR A 37 -1.25 7.45 -3.32
CA TYR A 37 -0.51 6.81 -2.23
C TYR A 37 -1.42 6.36 -1.07
N GLY A 38 -2.56 7.02 -0.86
CA GLY A 38 -3.58 6.58 0.11
C GLY A 38 -4.18 5.21 -0.26
N TYR A 39 -4.46 4.95 -1.54
CA TYR A 39 -4.95 3.65 -2.00
C TYR A 39 -3.92 2.55 -1.80
N SER A 40 -2.68 2.82 -2.17
CA SER A 40 -1.57 1.90 -1.90
C SER A 40 -1.38 1.65 -0.39
N GLY A 41 -1.58 2.68 0.45
CA GLY A 41 -1.54 2.56 1.92
C GLY A 41 -2.61 1.62 2.49
N ILE A 42 -3.81 1.59 1.91
CA ILE A 42 -4.87 0.64 2.29
C ILE A 42 -4.40 -0.80 2.03
N ILE A 43 -3.78 -1.05 0.88
CA ILE A 43 -3.26 -2.38 0.52
C ILE A 43 -2.21 -2.83 1.55
N VAL A 44 -1.25 -1.95 1.86
CA VAL A 44 -0.19 -2.23 2.83
C VAL A 44 -0.76 -2.50 4.23
N ALA A 45 -1.78 -1.77 4.66
CA ALA A 45 -2.44 -1.99 5.95
C ALA A 45 -3.07 -3.39 6.05
N ILE A 46 -3.71 -3.84 4.96
CA ILE A 46 -4.30 -5.18 4.86
C ILE A 46 -3.22 -6.26 4.83
N LEU A 47 -2.15 -6.06 4.04
CA LEU A 47 -1.00 -6.97 3.98
C LEU A 47 -0.34 -7.17 5.35
N GLY A 48 -0.24 -6.10 6.15
CA GLY A 48 0.29 -6.12 7.51
C GLY A 48 -0.68 -6.63 8.58
N GLN A 49 -1.88 -7.10 8.21
CA GLN A 49 -2.94 -7.55 9.13
C GLN A 49 -3.30 -6.52 10.22
N LEU A 50 -3.25 -5.22 9.91
CA LEU A 50 -3.44 -4.12 10.88
C LEU A 50 -2.46 -4.12 12.07
N HIS A 51 -1.42 -4.97 12.06
CA HIS A 51 -0.41 -5.02 13.10
C HIS A 51 0.70 -4.01 12.81
N PRO A 52 1.06 -3.10 13.73
CA PRO A 52 1.97 -1.99 13.44
C PRO A 52 3.33 -2.45 12.91
N LEU A 53 3.91 -3.50 13.48
CA LEU A 53 5.17 -4.08 13.00
C LEU A 53 5.02 -4.77 11.64
N GLY A 54 3.88 -5.42 11.38
CA GLY A 54 3.60 -6.08 10.11
C GLY A 54 3.45 -5.08 8.97
N VAL A 55 2.80 -3.95 9.24
CA VAL A 55 2.63 -2.84 8.29
C VAL A 55 3.98 -2.23 7.91
N VAL A 56 4.92 -2.07 8.85
CA VAL A 56 6.27 -1.55 8.54
C VAL A 56 6.99 -2.47 7.56
N VAL A 57 7.04 -3.79 7.83
CA VAL A 57 7.70 -4.75 6.94
C VAL A 57 7.01 -4.82 5.57
N ALA A 58 5.67 -4.87 5.56
CA ALA A 58 4.88 -4.89 4.33
C ALA A 58 5.10 -3.62 3.50
N SER A 59 5.21 -2.45 4.15
CA SER A 59 5.40 -1.16 3.46
C SER A 59 6.72 -1.08 2.72
N VAL A 60 7.80 -1.64 3.28
CA VAL A 60 9.12 -1.65 2.65
C VAL A 60 9.11 -2.54 1.39
N LEU A 61 8.55 -3.75 1.50
CA LEU A 61 8.43 -4.67 0.37
C LEU A 61 7.52 -4.11 -0.73
N PHE A 62 6.37 -3.55 -0.34
CA PHE A 62 5.43 -2.96 -1.28
C PHE A 62 6.00 -1.68 -1.94
N GLY A 63 6.73 -0.86 -1.19
CA GLY A 63 7.43 0.31 -1.72
C GLY A 63 8.51 -0.06 -2.74
N ALA A 64 9.26 -1.14 -2.50
CA ALA A 64 10.22 -1.67 -3.48
C ALA A 64 9.52 -2.14 -4.76
N LEU A 65 8.39 -2.83 -4.63
CA LEU A 65 7.58 -3.26 -5.77
C LEU A 65 7.04 -2.09 -6.59
N LEU A 66 6.50 -1.06 -5.93
CA LEU A 66 5.99 0.14 -6.60
C LEU A 66 7.09 0.86 -7.38
N ASN A 67 8.26 1.05 -6.77
CA ASN A 67 9.41 1.65 -7.45
C ASN A 67 9.87 0.79 -8.64
N GLY A 68 9.91 -0.54 -8.49
CA GLY A 68 10.20 -1.47 -9.58
C GLY A 68 9.21 -1.38 -10.73
N ALA A 69 7.92 -1.28 -10.43
CA ALA A 69 6.86 -1.12 -11.43
C ALA A 69 6.96 0.23 -12.17
N THR A 70 7.28 1.32 -11.45
CA THR A 70 7.53 2.64 -12.04
C THR A 70 8.78 2.63 -12.93
N LEU A 71 9.85 1.95 -12.51
CA LEU A 71 11.07 1.76 -13.32
C LEU A 71 10.77 1.00 -14.62
N MET A 72 9.93 -0.04 -14.55
CA MET A 72 9.44 -0.73 -15.75
C MET A 72 8.62 0.22 -16.64
N GLN A 73 7.72 1.01 -16.06
CA GLN A 73 6.94 2.00 -16.82
C GLN A 73 7.84 2.93 -17.66
N ILE A 74 8.92 3.42 -17.05
CA ILE A 74 9.86 4.34 -17.70
C ILE A 74 10.72 3.64 -18.75
N LYS A 75 11.20 2.42 -18.49
CA LYS A 75 12.14 1.71 -19.38
C LYS A 75 11.48 0.96 -20.53
N THR A 76 10.34 0.32 -20.29
CA THR A 76 9.64 -0.50 -21.28
C THR A 76 8.41 0.20 -21.88
N GLY A 77 8.13 1.45 -21.50
CA GLY A 77 7.03 2.25 -22.08
C GLY A 77 5.63 1.73 -21.73
N VAL A 78 5.53 0.91 -20.68
CA VAL A 78 4.28 0.30 -20.26
C VAL A 78 3.33 1.39 -19.71
N PRO A 79 2.00 1.32 -19.93
CA PRO A 79 1.07 2.28 -19.35
C PRO A 79 1.00 2.20 -17.81
N SER A 80 0.80 3.34 -17.14
CA SER A 80 0.59 3.42 -15.68
C SER A 80 -0.62 2.62 -15.19
N ALA A 81 -1.60 2.37 -16.07
CA ALA A 81 -2.73 1.50 -15.80
C ALA A 81 -2.30 0.08 -15.38
N LEU A 82 -1.15 -0.42 -15.88
CA LEU A 82 -0.65 -1.74 -15.49
C LEU A 82 -0.21 -1.77 -14.03
N ILE A 83 0.36 -0.68 -13.52
CA ILE A 83 0.77 -0.58 -12.11
C ILE A 83 -0.47 -0.76 -11.21
N TYR A 84 -1.56 -0.06 -11.52
CA TYR A 84 -2.82 -0.20 -10.78
C TYR A 84 -3.44 -1.60 -10.91
N ALA A 85 -3.37 -2.21 -12.10
CA ALA A 85 -3.85 -3.57 -12.30
C ALA A 85 -3.07 -4.58 -11.44
N ILE A 86 -1.73 -4.47 -11.39
CA ILE A 86 -0.87 -5.32 -10.56
C ILE A 86 -1.20 -5.14 -9.07
N GLN A 87 -1.39 -3.90 -8.61
CA GLN A 87 -1.78 -3.61 -7.22
C GLN A 87 -3.12 -4.27 -6.87
N ALA A 88 -4.13 -4.16 -7.75
CA ALA A 88 -5.44 -4.76 -7.54
C ALA A 88 -5.39 -6.30 -7.51
N ILE A 89 -4.63 -6.88 -8.43
CA ILE A 89 -4.42 -8.33 -8.50
C ILE A 89 -3.70 -8.83 -7.24
N LEU A 90 -2.66 -8.14 -6.78
CA LEU A 90 -1.96 -8.49 -5.54
C LEU A 90 -2.87 -8.46 -4.33
N LEU A 91 -3.67 -7.41 -4.18
CA LEU A 91 -4.64 -7.33 -3.10
C LEU A 91 -5.67 -8.47 -3.19
N LEU A 92 -6.16 -8.78 -4.39
CA LEU A 92 -7.13 -9.87 -4.59
C LEU A 92 -6.53 -11.23 -4.22
N PHE A 93 -5.32 -11.55 -4.70
CA PHE A 93 -4.65 -12.81 -4.36
C PHE A 93 -4.34 -12.93 -2.86
N PHE A 94 -3.87 -11.85 -2.23
CA PHE A 94 -3.63 -11.84 -0.79
C PHE A 94 -4.93 -12.05 -0.02
N LEU A 95 -5.99 -11.32 -0.36
CA LEU A 95 -7.27 -11.43 0.32
C LEU A 95 -7.91 -12.80 0.09
N ALA A 96 -7.83 -13.36 -1.12
CA ALA A 96 -8.33 -14.69 -1.45
C ALA A 96 -7.56 -15.79 -0.70
N GLY A 97 -6.23 -15.69 -0.63
CA GLY A 97 -5.40 -16.62 0.15
C GLY A 97 -5.66 -16.51 1.65
N TRP A 98 -5.75 -15.28 2.17
CA TRP A 98 -6.11 -15.02 3.56
C TRP A 98 -7.49 -15.58 3.90
N ALA A 99 -8.50 -15.35 3.04
CA ALA A 99 -9.83 -15.90 3.18
C ALA A 99 -9.82 -17.43 3.12
N ALA A 100 -9.07 -18.05 2.20
CA ALA A 100 -8.98 -19.50 2.08
C ALA A 100 -8.31 -20.17 3.30
N CYS A 101 -7.29 -19.53 3.89
CA CYS A 101 -6.63 -20.01 5.10
C CYS A 101 -7.47 -19.76 6.36
N ASN A 102 -8.12 -18.60 6.47
CA ASN A 102 -8.92 -18.22 7.64
C ASN A 102 -10.28 -18.94 7.65
N PHE A 103 -10.97 -18.97 6.52
CA PHE A 103 -12.12 -19.85 6.30
C PHE A 103 -11.60 -21.19 5.84
N ARG A 104 -11.03 -21.97 6.79
CA ARG A 104 -10.88 -23.42 6.67
C ARG A 104 -12.10 -23.92 5.91
N LEU A 105 -11.92 -24.41 4.68
CA LEU A 105 -12.97 -24.87 3.78
C LEU A 105 -13.80 -25.93 4.50
N ARG A 106 -14.77 -25.48 5.30
CA ARG A 106 -15.80 -26.31 5.88
C ARG A 106 -16.69 -26.58 4.68
N ARG A 107 -16.33 -27.63 3.93
CA ARG A 107 -17.19 -28.25 2.92
C ARG A 107 -18.55 -28.35 3.58
N VAL A 108 -19.46 -27.46 3.18
CA VAL A 108 -20.87 -27.61 3.47
C VAL A 108 -21.27 -28.81 2.63
N GLY A 109 -21.15 -30.00 3.21
CA GLY A 109 -21.79 -31.20 2.71
C GLY A 109 -23.28 -30.91 2.70
N ARG A 110 -23.82 -30.70 1.50
CA ARG A 110 -25.25 -30.78 1.27
C ARG A 110 -25.64 -32.25 1.46
N ALA A 111 -26.52 -32.49 2.42
CA ALA A 111 -27.34 -33.69 2.47
C ALA A 111 -28.31 -33.71 1.28
#